data_AF-A0A522VR25-F1
#
_entry.id   AF-A0A522VR25-F1
#
_cell.length_a   1.000
_cell.length_b   1.000
_cell.length_c   1.000
_cell.angle_alpha   90.00
_cell.angle_beta   90.00
_cell.angle_gamma   90.00
#
_symmetry.space_group_name_H-M   'P 1'
#
loop_
_entity.id
_entity.type
_entity.pdbx_description
1 polymer ?
#
loop_
_entity_poly.entity_id
_entity_poly.type
_entity_poly.pdbx_seq_one_letter_code
_entity_poly.pdbx_strand_id
1 'polypeptide(L)'
;MRALGELPAQGIRGLLFDIDDTLTTEGRLTAAAYGALERWHAAGRLAVPVTGRPAGWCDQIARLWPVDAVVGENGALYFLRQEGRLLRCFLDDAAVRREKRARLGELGRRILAAVPGCALASDQPYRETDLAIDYCEDVAPLALEHAERIAALMRQAGLTAKISSIHVNGWFGDYDKLAMTRRLFAECFGIDL
;
A
#
# COMPACT_ATOMS: atom_id res chain seq x y z
N MET A 1 5.62 -18.82 6.02
CA MET A 1 6.61 -18.15 5.16
C MET A 1 7.99 -18.68 5.52
N ARG A 2 8.88 -18.90 4.56
CA ARG A 2 10.30 -19.23 4.78
C ARG A 2 11.12 -17.95 4.68
N ALA A 3 12.20 -17.83 5.42
CA ALA A 3 13.07 -16.65 5.29
C ALA A 3 13.69 -16.62 3.88
N LEU A 4 13.92 -15.43 3.32
CA LEU A 4 14.52 -15.30 1.98
C LEU A 4 15.86 -16.05 1.87
N GLY A 5 16.67 -16.03 2.94
CA GLY A 5 17.94 -16.76 3.01
C GLY A 5 17.83 -18.29 3.00
N GLU A 6 16.62 -18.83 3.18
CA GLU A 6 16.35 -20.28 3.16
C GLU A 6 15.78 -20.76 1.81
N LEU A 7 15.51 -19.83 0.90
CA LEU A 7 15.01 -20.16 -0.43
C LEU A 7 16.18 -20.52 -1.36
N PRO A 8 16.01 -21.50 -2.26
CA PRO A 8 17.03 -21.84 -3.23
C PRO A 8 17.30 -20.63 -4.14
N ALA A 9 18.55 -20.17 -4.19
CA ALA A 9 18.96 -18.97 -4.93
C ALA A 9 18.83 -19.09 -6.46
N GLN A 10 18.61 -20.31 -6.97
CA GLN A 10 18.60 -20.64 -8.38
C GLN A 10 17.18 -20.61 -8.94
N GLY A 11 17.01 -20.08 -10.15
CA GLY A 11 15.72 -20.07 -10.84
C GLY A 11 14.71 -19.02 -10.35
N ILE A 12 15.08 -18.13 -9.42
CA ILE A 12 14.19 -17.04 -8.98
C ILE A 12 14.09 -15.97 -10.08
N ARG A 13 12.92 -15.86 -10.72
CA ARG A 13 12.62 -14.86 -11.75
C ARG A 13 12.35 -13.46 -11.20
N GLY A 14 11.82 -13.38 -9.99
CA GLY A 14 11.46 -12.10 -9.38
C GLY A 14 11.17 -12.19 -7.89
N LEU A 15 11.17 -11.03 -7.24
CA LEU A 15 10.80 -10.86 -5.83
C LEU A 15 9.54 -10.00 -5.74
N LEU A 16 8.59 -10.49 -4.96
CA LEU A 16 7.46 -9.74 -4.46
C LEU A 16 7.68 -9.55 -2.97
N PHE A 17 7.67 -8.31 -2.50
CA PHE A 17 8.01 -8.00 -1.12
C PHE A 17 7.16 -6.86 -0.58
N ASP A 18 6.87 -6.88 0.72
CA ASP A 18 6.31 -5.71 1.39
C ASP A 18 7.41 -4.69 1.70
N ILE A 19 7.02 -3.45 2.02
CA ILE A 19 7.97 -2.37 2.30
C ILE A 19 8.21 -2.26 3.80
N ASP A 20 7.16 -1.93 4.55
CA ASP A 20 7.23 -1.65 5.97
C ASP A 20 7.58 -2.90 6.76
N ASP A 21 8.54 -2.76 7.68
CA ASP A 21 9.08 -3.84 8.52
C ASP A 21 9.54 -5.09 7.76
N THR A 22 9.77 -4.95 6.45
CA THR A 22 10.17 -6.03 5.54
C THR A 22 11.42 -5.64 4.76
N LEU A 23 11.33 -4.59 3.94
CA LEU A 23 12.48 -4.00 3.26
C LEU A 23 13.12 -2.89 4.10
N THR A 24 12.28 -2.12 4.79
CA THR A 24 12.74 -1.04 5.68
C THR A 24 13.10 -1.60 7.05
N THR A 25 14.03 -0.90 7.72
CA THR A 25 14.40 -1.16 9.11
C THR A 25 14.15 0.13 9.89
N GLU A 26 13.33 0.06 10.93
CA GLU A 26 12.94 1.25 11.74
C GLU A 26 12.41 2.39 10.86
N GLY A 27 11.53 2.05 9.90
CA GLY A 27 10.94 3.00 8.96
C GLY A 27 11.89 3.58 7.91
N ARG A 28 13.14 3.12 7.83
CA ARG A 28 14.14 3.63 6.88
C ARG A 28 14.55 2.58 5.86
N LEU A 29 14.62 2.99 4.60
CA LEU A 29 15.27 2.21 3.56
C LEU A 29 16.78 2.39 3.67
N THR A 30 17.49 1.33 4.03
CA THR A 30 18.95 1.39 4.19
C THR A 30 19.66 1.42 2.83
N ALA A 31 20.86 2.01 2.79
CA ALA A 31 21.70 1.99 1.59
C ALA A 31 22.03 0.55 1.14
N ALA A 32 22.20 -0.37 2.09
CA ALA A 32 22.44 -1.78 1.81
C ALA A 32 21.24 -2.44 1.12
N ALA A 33 20.01 -2.18 1.59
CA ALA A 33 18.78 -2.69 1.00
C ALA A 33 18.56 -2.10 -0.41
N TYR A 34 18.75 -0.79 -0.57
CA TYR A 34 18.64 -0.15 -1.89
C TYR A 34 19.67 -0.70 -2.88
N GLY A 35 20.94 -0.82 -2.48
CA GLY A 35 21.98 -1.41 -3.32
C GLY A 35 21.75 -2.88 -3.64
N ALA A 36 21.07 -3.63 -2.76
CA ALA A 36 20.64 -5.00 -3.06
C ALA A 36 19.56 -5.02 -4.14
N LEU A 37 18.59 -4.11 -4.11
CA LEU A 37 17.59 -3.96 -5.16
C LEU A 37 18.23 -3.54 -6.49
N GLU A 38 19.21 -2.61 -6.49
CA GLU A 38 19.93 -2.25 -7.72
C GLU A 38 20.64 -3.45 -8.34
N ARG A 39 21.38 -4.24 -7.55
CA ARG A 39 22.04 -5.46 -8.05
C ARG A 39 21.05 -6.49 -8.56
N TRP A 40 19.90 -6.63 -7.90
CA TRP A 40 18.83 -7.53 -8.32
C TRP A 40 18.24 -7.12 -9.68
N HIS A 41 17.91 -5.84 -9.82
CA HIS A 41 17.36 -5.28 -11.04
C HIS A 41 18.38 -5.34 -12.19
N ALA A 42 19.65 -5.00 -11.93
CA ALA A 42 20.74 -5.11 -12.92
C ALA A 42 21.00 -6.55 -13.39
N ALA A 43 20.63 -7.55 -12.59
CA ALA A 43 20.67 -8.96 -12.98
C ALA A 43 19.48 -9.38 -13.88
N GLY A 44 18.63 -8.44 -14.31
CA GLY A 44 17.48 -8.69 -15.18
C GLY A 44 16.34 -9.43 -14.49
N ARG A 45 16.22 -9.28 -13.16
CA ARG A 45 15.19 -9.96 -12.35
C ARG A 45 14.13 -8.99 -11.88
N LEU A 46 12.88 -9.46 -11.86
CA LEU A 46 11.74 -8.62 -11.49
C LEU A 46 11.77 -8.27 -9.99
N ALA A 47 11.52 -7.02 -9.64
CA ALA A 47 11.31 -6.55 -8.28
C ALA A 47 9.99 -5.77 -8.21
N VAL A 48 9.06 -6.24 -7.37
CA VAL A 48 7.73 -5.62 -7.23
C VAL A 48 7.39 -5.46 -5.74
N PRO A 49 7.45 -4.24 -5.19
CA PRO A 49 6.91 -3.96 -3.87
C PRO A 49 5.37 -4.10 -3.88
N VAL A 50 4.82 -4.72 -2.84
CA VAL A 50 3.37 -4.94 -2.65
C VAL A 50 2.94 -4.43 -1.29
N THR A 51 2.46 -3.18 -1.26
CA THR A 51 2.32 -2.39 -0.02
C THR A 51 0.89 -1.92 0.24
N GLY A 52 0.60 -1.59 1.51
CA GLY A 52 -0.59 -0.84 1.92
C GLY A 52 -0.38 0.69 1.89
N ARG A 53 0.83 1.15 1.54
CA ARG A 53 1.19 2.57 1.51
C ARG A 53 0.44 3.34 0.40
N PRO A 54 0.31 4.66 0.55
CA PRO A 54 -0.45 5.52 -0.36
C PRO A 54 0.02 5.48 -1.81
N ALA A 55 -0.86 5.86 -2.74
CA ALA A 55 -0.52 6.10 -4.13
C ALA A 55 0.66 7.08 -4.30
N GLY A 56 0.79 8.11 -3.46
CA GLY A 56 1.93 9.03 -3.52
C GLY A 56 3.28 8.36 -3.29
N TRP A 57 3.35 7.36 -2.40
CA TRP A 57 4.56 6.54 -2.23
C TRP A 57 4.81 5.69 -3.48
N CYS A 58 3.75 5.06 -3.99
CA CYS A 58 3.82 4.24 -5.19
C CYS A 58 4.32 5.06 -6.40
N ASP A 59 3.92 6.32 -6.52
CA ASP A 59 4.38 7.24 -7.57
C ASP A 59 5.89 7.48 -7.47
N GLN A 60 6.39 7.79 -6.26
CA GLN A 60 7.81 8.00 -5.99
C GLN A 60 8.63 6.74 -6.24
N ILE A 61 8.16 5.58 -5.76
CA ILE A 61 8.81 4.28 -5.90
C ILE A 61 8.93 3.92 -7.38
N ALA A 62 7.83 3.96 -8.13
CA ALA A 62 7.83 3.62 -9.55
C ALA A 62 8.72 4.53 -10.40
N ARG A 63 9.02 5.76 -9.92
CA ARG A 63 9.89 6.70 -10.64
C ARG A 63 11.37 6.53 -10.35
N LEU A 64 11.71 6.25 -9.09
CA LEU A 64 13.06 6.42 -8.57
C LEU A 64 13.71 5.11 -8.14
N TRP A 65 12.95 4.14 -7.66
CA TRP A 65 13.54 2.90 -7.16
C TRP A 65 13.87 1.95 -8.32
N PRO A 66 14.87 1.08 -8.17
CA PRO A 66 15.23 0.03 -9.15
C PRO A 66 14.22 -1.13 -9.06
N VAL A 67 12.96 -0.87 -9.39
CA VAL A 67 11.85 -1.82 -9.37
C VAL A 67 11.03 -1.74 -10.66
N ASP A 68 10.37 -2.83 -11.02
CA ASP A 68 9.67 -2.94 -12.30
C ASP A 68 8.22 -2.43 -12.22
N ALA A 69 7.61 -2.54 -11.04
CA ALA A 69 6.27 -2.06 -10.74
C ALA A 69 6.09 -1.97 -9.22
N VAL A 70 5.01 -1.35 -8.76
CA VAL A 70 4.59 -1.33 -7.36
C VAL A 70 3.08 -1.48 -7.26
N VAL A 71 2.62 -2.35 -6.36
CA VAL A 71 1.21 -2.50 -6.00
C VAL A 71 0.95 -1.75 -4.70
N GLY A 72 -0.06 -0.88 -4.70
CA GLY A 72 -0.33 0.04 -3.59
C GLY A 72 -1.74 -0.08 -3.01
N GLU A 73 -1.95 0.60 -1.89
CA GLU A 73 -3.25 0.74 -1.23
C GLU A 73 -4.02 -0.58 -1.09
N ASN A 74 -3.33 -1.62 -0.61
CA ASN A 74 -3.90 -2.95 -0.38
C ASN A 74 -4.41 -3.66 -1.65
N GLY A 75 -3.88 -3.29 -2.82
CA GLY A 75 -4.28 -3.87 -4.10
C GLY A 75 -5.31 -3.06 -4.86
N ALA A 76 -5.54 -1.80 -4.49
CA ALA A 76 -6.42 -0.92 -5.25
C ALA A 76 -5.79 -0.43 -6.58
N LEU A 77 -4.46 -0.46 -6.67
CA LEU A 77 -3.70 0.10 -7.78
C LEU A 77 -2.38 -0.63 -8.01
N TYR A 78 -1.84 -0.49 -9.22
CA TYR A 78 -0.42 -0.70 -9.48
C TYR A 78 0.12 0.40 -10.38
N PHE A 79 1.35 0.84 -10.12
CA PHE A 79 2.07 1.80 -10.95
C PHE A 79 3.35 1.15 -11.49
N LEU A 80 3.72 1.49 -12.72
CA LEU A 80 5.00 1.09 -13.31
C LEU A 80 5.53 2.19 -14.23
N ARG A 81 6.84 2.18 -14.47
CA ARG A 81 7.46 3.07 -15.45
C ARG A 81 7.77 2.29 -16.72
N GLN A 82 7.11 2.65 -17.81
CA GLN A 82 7.28 2.04 -19.12
C GLN A 82 7.69 3.12 -20.13
N GLU A 83 8.77 2.90 -20.88
CA GLU A 83 9.25 3.83 -21.92
C GLU A 83 9.44 5.27 -21.39
N GLY A 84 9.95 5.39 -20.17
CA GLY A 84 10.18 6.68 -19.50
C GLY A 84 8.92 7.34 -18.93
N ARG A 85 7.72 6.80 -19.18
CA ARG A 85 6.43 7.32 -18.70
C ARG A 85 5.92 6.52 -17.51
N LEU A 86 5.29 7.20 -16.56
CA LEU A 86 4.61 6.54 -15.45
C LEU A 86 3.21 6.12 -15.89
N LEU A 87 2.94 4.82 -15.85
CA LEU A 87 1.62 4.25 -16.01
C LEU A 87 0.98 4.05 -14.65
N ARG A 88 -0.30 4.46 -14.53
CA ARG A 88 -1.09 4.31 -13.32
C ARG A 88 -2.33 3.49 -13.61
N CYS A 89 -2.39 2.27 -13.09
CA CYS A 89 -3.56 1.42 -13.15
C CYS A 89 -4.27 1.42 -11.81
N PHE A 90 -5.60 1.43 -11.85
CA PHE A 90 -6.47 1.35 -10.69
C PHE A 90 -7.51 0.26 -10.95
N LEU A 91 -7.96 -0.39 -9.87
CA LEU A 91 -9.06 -1.35 -9.96
C LEU A 91 -10.35 -0.66 -10.40
N ASP A 92 -10.67 0.44 -9.74
CA ASP A 92 -11.84 1.27 -10.05
C ASP A 92 -11.49 2.38 -11.05
N ASP A 93 -12.44 2.70 -11.91
CA ASP A 93 -12.34 3.87 -12.79
C ASP A 93 -12.35 5.21 -12.02
N ALA A 94 -12.00 6.29 -12.71
CA ALA A 94 -11.87 7.61 -12.10
C ALA A 94 -13.20 8.17 -11.54
N ALA A 95 -14.35 7.79 -12.11
CA ALA A 95 -15.65 8.27 -11.62
C ALA A 95 -16.02 7.58 -10.31
N VAL A 96 -15.84 6.26 -10.24
CA VAL A 96 -16.04 5.46 -9.01
C VAL A 96 -15.09 5.92 -7.91
N ARG A 97 -13.79 6.12 -8.22
CA ARG A 97 -12.83 6.62 -7.22
C ARG A 97 -13.20 8.00 -6.67
N ARG A 98 -13.69 8.91 -7.52
CA ARG A 98 -14.13 10.25 -7.09
C ARG A 98 -15.32 10.16 -6.13
N GLU A 99 -16.30 9.32 -6.43
CA GLU A 99 -17.44 9.09 -5.54
C GLU A 99 -17.00 8.48 -4.20
N LYS A 100 -16.21 7.40 -4.25
CA LYS A 100 -15.66 6.75 -3.05
C LYS A 100 -14.91 7.76 -2.19
N ARG A 101 -14.06 8.61 -2.77
CA ARG A 101 -13.30 9.63 -2.02
C ARG A 101 -14.19 10.65 -1.32
N ALA A 102 -15.26 11.10 -1.95
CA ALA A 102 -16.22 12.00 -1.31
C ALA A 102 -16.87 11.32 -0.08
N ARG A 103 -17.25 10.05 -0.21
CA ARG A 103 -17.82 9.24 0.89
C ARG A 103 -16.79 9.00 2.01
N LEU A 104 -15.54 8.70 1.67
CA LEU A 104 -14.45 8.55 2.63
C LEU A 104 -14.19 9.86 3.39
N GLY A 105 -14.23 11.01 2.71
CA GLY A 105 -14.07 12.32 3.35
C GLY A 105 -15.18 12.65 4.34
N GLU A 106 -16.44 12.32 4.02
CA GLU A 106 -17.57 12.44 4.96
C GLU A 106 -17.39 11.52 6.17
N LEU A 107 -17.04 10.26 5.92
CA LEU A 107 -16.82 9.29 6.98
C LEU A 107 -15.66 9.69 7.91
N GLY A 108 -14.56 10.20 7.34
CA GLY A 108 -13.42 10.71 8.10
C GLY A 108 -13.87 11.78 9.10
N ARG A 109 -14.61 12.80 8.64
CA ARG A 109 -15.15 13.85 9.53
C ARG A 109 -16.02 13.28 10.66
N ARG A 110 -16.87 12.29 10.35
CA ARG A 110 -17.71 11.62 11.36
C ARG A 110 -16.88 10.84 12.38
N ILE A 111 -15.83 10.14 11.94
CA ILE A 111 -14.93 9.40 12.84
C ILE A 111 -14.21 10.36 13.79
N LEU A 112 -13.63 11.44 13.26
CA LEU A 112 -12.92 12.44 14.09
C LEU A 112 -13.82 13.05 15.17
N ALA A 113 -15.10 13.30 14.84
CA ALA A 113 -16.07 13.79 15.82
C ALA A 113 -16.45 12.73 16.88
N ALA A 114 -16.44 11.45 16.50
CA ALA A 114 -16.86 10.34 17.35
C ALA A 114 -15.75 9.76 18.23
N VAL A 115 -14.49 10.00 17.89
CA VAL A 115 -13.30 9.45 18.57
C VAL A 115 -12.29 10.59 18.82
N PRO A 116 -12.45 11.35 19.92
CA PRO A 116 -11.52 12.43 20.25
C PRO A 116 -10.09 11.93 20.41
N GLY A 117 -9.11 12.70 19.93
CA GLY A 117 -7.68 12.39 20.00
C GLY A 117 -7.12 11.69 18.77
N CYS A 118 -7.96 11.13 17.89
CA CYS A 118 -7.51 10.62 16.60
C CYS A 118 -7.43 11.74 15.55
N ALA A 119 -6.71 11.49 14.46
CA ALA A 119 -6.58 12.40 13.32
C ALA A 119 -6.71 11.65 11.99
N LEU A 120 -6.85 12.37 10.88
CA LEU A 120 -6.49 11.77 9.60
C LEU A 120 -4.98 11.53 9.60
N ALA A 121 -4.53 10.40 9.07
CA ALA A 121 -3.10 10.16 8.88
C ALA A 121 -2.48 11.31 8.08
N SER A 122 -1.25 11.69 8.42
CA SER A 122 -0.53 12.78 7.74
C SER A 122 -0.33 12.52 6.23
N ASP A 123 -0.32 11.24 5.84
CA ASP A 123 -0.22 10.79 4.46
C ASP A 123 -1.57 10.68 3.70
N GLN A 124 -2.70 10.97 4.37
CA GLN A 124 -4.04 10.89 3.77
C GLN A 124 -4.21 11.70 2.48
N PRO A 125 -3.64 12.90 2.31
CA PRO A 125 -3.73 13.65 1.05
C PRO A 125 -3.12 12.93 -0.16
N TYR A 126 -2.26 11.95 0.08
CA TYR A 126 -1.57 11.17 -0.96
C TYR A 126 -2.22 9.81 -1.23
N ARG A 127 -3.34 9.51 -0.56
CA ARG A 127 -4.14 8.29 -0.74
C ARG A 127 -5.24 8.52 -1.78
N GLU A 128 -5.43 7.53 -2.65
CA GLU A 128 -6.38 7.59 -3.76
C GLU A 128 -7.70 6.86 -3.47
N THR A 129 -7.65 5.78 -2.69
CA THR A 129 -8.75 4.80 -2.58
C THR A 129 -9.09 4.37 -1.15
N ASP A 130 -8.26 4.72 -0.17
CA ASP A 130 -8.49 4.38 1.25
C ASP A 130 -8.46 5.61 2.18
N LEU A 131 -9.05 5.41 3.35
CA LEU A 131 -9.07 6.32 4.50
C LEU A 131 -8.18 5.73 5.59
N ALA A 132 -7.19 6.48 6.05
CA ALA A 132 -6.32 6.17 7.16
C ALA A 132 -6.60 7.14 8.31
N ILE A 133 -6.94 6.58 9.46
CA ILE A 133 -7.12 7.31 10.71
C ILE A 133 -5.93 6.99 11.62
N ASP A 134 -5.25 8.04 12.05
CA ASP A 134 -4.13 7.97 12.97
C ASP A 134 -4.61 7.98 14.41
N TYR A 135 -4.07 7.01 15.16
CA TYR A 135 -4.30 6.84 16.58
C TYR A 135 -2.98 6.67 17.37
N CYS A 136 -1.81 6.60 16.71
CA CYS A 136 -0.55 6.26 17.38
C CYS A 136 0.76 6.68 16.66
N GLU A 137 0.73 7.30 15.46
CA GLU A 137 1.94 7.78 14.77
C GLU A 137 2.25 9.25 15.09
N ASP A 138 1.40 10.16 14.61
CA ASP A 138 1.58 11.61 14.72
C ASP A 138 0.66 12.25 15.78
N VAL A 139 -0.20 11.45 16.41
CA VAL A 139 -1.05 11.83 17.54
C VAL A 139 -0.57 11.21 18.85
N ALA A 140 -1.05 11.74 19.98
CA ALA A 140 -0.84 11.09 21.28
C ALA A 140 -1.42 9.66 21.22
N PRO A 141 -0.64 8.61 21.55
CA PRO A 141 -1.09 7.22 21.44
C PRO A 141 -2.41 6.98 22.15
N LEU A 142 -3.39 6.50 21.40
CA LEU A 142 -4.68 6.08 21.92
C LEU A 142 -4.66 4.58 22.22
N ALA A 143 -5.50 4.18 23.17
CA ALA A 143 -5.67 2.77 23.51
C ALA A 143 -6.35 2.00 22.35
N LEU A 144 -6.09 0.68 22.27
CA LEU A 144 -6.57 -0.18 21.19
C LEU A 144 -8.09 -0.13 21.01
N GLU A 145 -8.85 0.09 22.07
CA GLU A 145 -10.31 0.22 22.04
C GLU A 145 -10.77 1.40 21.15
N HIS A 146 -9.95 2.46 21.03
CA HIS A 146 -10.22 3.56 20.12
C HIS A 146 -10.01 3.13 18.66
N ALA A 147 -8.93 2.40 18.37
CA ALA A 147 -8.69 1.83 17.04
C ALA A 147 -9.80 0.83 16.64
N GLU A 148 -10.26 0.00 17.57
CA GLU A 148 -11.40 -0.90 17.36
C GLU A 148 -12.70 -0.14 17.10
N ARG A 149 -12.95 0.95 17.85
CA ARG A 149 -14.10 1.83 17.61
C ARG A 149 -14.05 2.50 16.23
N ILE A 150 -12.88 2.98 15.81
CA ILE A 150 -12.67 3.53 14.46
C ILE A 150 -12.98 2.46 13.41
N ALA A 151 -12.41 1.26 13.56
CA ALA A 151 -12.64 0.15 12.63
C ALA A 151 -14.11 -0.27 12.58
N ALA A 152 -14.81 -0.25 13.72
CA ALA A 152 -16.25 -0.52 13.79
C ALA A 152 -17.07 0.52 13.03
N LEU A 153 -16.76 1.81 13.18
CA LEU A 153 -17.42 2.90 12.42
C LEU A 153 -17.20 2.76 10.91
N MET A 154 -15.98 2.39 10.50
CA MET A 154 -15.68 2.09 9.10
C MET A 154 -16.51 0.91 8.57
N ARG A 155 -16.54 -0.21 9.31
CA ARG A 155 -17.32 -1.41 8.92
C ARG A 155 -18.82 -1.13 8.85
N GLN A 156 -19.36 -0.36 9.80
CA GLN A 156 -20.77 0.07 9.79
C GLN A 156 -21.11 0.93 8.57
N ALA A 157 -20.14 1.70 8.06
CA ALA A 157 -20.28 2.49 6.83
C ALA A 157 -20.05 1.65 5.55
N GLY A 158 -19.79 0.35 5.66
CA GLY A 158 -19.59 -0.57 4.55
C GLY A 158 -18.15 -0.64 4.02
N LEU A 159 -17.16 -0.22 4.82
CA LEU A 159 -15.75 -0.36 4.45
C LEU A 159 -15.19 -1.69 4.97
N THR A 160 -14.28 -2.26 4.20
CA THR A 160 -13.27 -3.16 4.79
C THR A 160 -12.36 -2.32 5.67
N ALA A 161 -12.05 -2.78 6.89
CA ALA A 161 -11.20 -2.04 7.83
C ALA A 161 -10.13 -2.93 8.46
N LYS A 162 -8.87 -2.49 8.41
CA LYS A 162 -7.69 -3.13 9.01
C LYS A 162 -7.03 -2.20 10.02
N ILE A 163 -6.72 -2.74 11.19
CA ILE A 163 -5.97 -2.06 12.25
C ILE A 163 -4.50 -2.47 12.07
N SER A 164 -3.61 -1.50 11.93
CA SER A 164 -2.16 -1.67 12.03
C SER A 164 -1.68 -1.17 13.40
N SER A 165 -0.37 -1.16 13.65
CA SER A 165 0.22 -0.62 14.88
C SER A 165 0.06 0.91 15.02
N ILE A 166 -0.19 1.61 13.92
CA ILE A 166 -0.20 3.07 13.87
C ILE A 166 -1.49 3.67 13.31
N HIS A 167 -2.17 2.94 12.42
CA HIS A 167 -3.33 3.44 11.68
C HIS A 167 -4.48 2.44 11.71
N VAL A 168 -5.69 2.97 11.54
CA VAL A 168 -6.82 2.18 11.05
C VAL A 168 -7.07 2.59 9.60
N ASN A 169 -6.86 1.64 8.68
CA ASN A 169 -7.12 1.82 7.25
C ASN A 169 -8.48 1.24 6.88
N GLY A 170 -9.24 1.95 6.06
CA GLY A 170 -10.46 1.41 5.48
C GLY A 170 -10.75 1.89 4.07
N TRP A 171 -11.38 1.02 3.28
CA TRP A 171 -11.71 1.28 1.87
C TRP A 171 -13.02 0.62 1.47
N PHE A 172 -13.62 1.10 0.39
CA PHE A 172 -14.81 0.51 -0.22
C PHE A 172 -14.45 -0.55 -1.25
N GLY A 173 -15.08 -1.71 -1.17
CA GLY A 173 -14.91 -2.82 -2.10
C GLY A 173 -13.81 -3.80 -1.68
N ASP A 174 -13.55 -4.77 -2.56
CA ASP A 174 -12.72 -5.93 -2.28
C ASP A 174 -11.32 -5.77 -2.90
N TYR A 175 -10.56 -4.81 -2.40
CA TYR A 175 -9.15 -4.69 -2.76
C TYR A 175 -8.35 -5.82 -2.12
N ASP A 176 -7.61 -6.54 -2.96
CA ASP A 176 -6.78 -7.65 -2.55
C ASP A 176 -5.40 -7.55 -3.23
N LYS A 177 -4.35 -7.61 -2.40
CA LYS A 177 -2.96 -7.52 -2.86
C LYS A 177 -2.66 -8.63 -3.87
N LEU A 178 -3.08 -9.87 -3.60
CA LEU A 178 -2.78 -11.02 -4.47
C LEU A 178 -3.52 -10.90 -5.82
N ALA A 179 -4.79 -10.52 -5.81
CA ALA A 179 -5.58 -10.33 -7.02
C ALA A 179 -4.98 -9.23 -7.92
N MET A 180 -4.60 -8.08 -7.33
CA MET A 180 -3.99 -6.99 -8.09
C MET A 180 -2.59 -7.35 -8.60
N THR A 181 -1.80 -8.06 -7.80
CA THR A 181 -0.51 -8.60 -8.23
C THR A 181 -0.66 -9.57 -9.40
N ARG A 182 -1.60 -10.52 -9.34
CA ARG A 182 -1.89 -11.44 -10.45
C ARG A 182 -2.24 -10.68 -11.73
N ARG A 183 -3.12 -9.69 -11.61
CA ARG A 183 -3.50 -8.82 -12.72
C ARG A 183 -2.29 -8.11 -13.33
N LEU A 184 -1.47 -7.45 -12.51
CA LEU A 184 -0.23 -6.79 -12.94
C LEU A 184 0.68 -7.76 -13.70
N PHE A 185 0.92 -8.97 -13.17
CA PHE A 185 1.82 -9.93 -13.79
C PHE A 185 1.28 -10.50 -15.10
N ALA A 186 -0.03 -10.74 -15.19
CA ALA A 186 -0.67 -11.14 -16.43
C ALA A 186 -0.61 -10.03 -17.50
N GLU A 187 -0.95 -8.79 -17.13
CA GLU A 187 -1.08 -7.66 -18.06
C GLU A 187 0.27 -7.09 -18.51
N CYS A 188 1.26 -7.02 -17.61
CA CYS A 188 2.53 -6.32 -17.87
C CYS A 188 3.74 -7.23 -18.05
N PHE A 189 3.71 -8.46 -17.51
CA PHE A 189 4.86 -9.36 -17.54
C PHE A 189 4.60 -10.69 -18.26
N GLY A 190 3.35 -10.98 -18.66
CA GLY A 190 3.00 -12.25 -19.30
C GLY A 190 3.24 -13.47 -18.41
N ILE A 191 3.11 -13.31 -17.09
CA ILE A 191 3.35 -14.35 -16.09
C ILE A 191 2.05 -14.67 -15.35
N ASP A 192 1.73 -15.96 -15.24
CA ASP A 192 0.66 -16.48 -14.37
C ASP A 192 1.23 -16.84 -12.99
N LEU A 193 0.54 -16.41 -11.92
CA LEU A 193 1.01 -16.45 -10.51
C LEU A 193 0.11 -17.30 -9.60
#